data_AF-A0A117V3C9-F1
#
_entry.id   AF-A0A117V3C9-F1
#
_cell.length_a   1.000
_cell.length_b   1.000
_cell.length_c   1.000
_cell.angle_alpha   90.00
_cell.angle_beta   90.00
_cell.angle_gamma   90.00
#
_symmetry.space_group_name_H-M   'P 1'
#
loop_
_entity.id
_entity.type
_entity.pdbx_description
1 polymer ?
#
loop_
_entity_poly.entity_id
_entity_poly.type
_entity_poly.pdbx_seq_one_letter_code
_entity_poly.pdbx_strand_id
1 'polypeptide(L)' 'MAELGASYLMADLGLAYTPRPDHAAYLASWLGALRHDPKAIFTAAAQAQAAADWIHAAHKAAADPLPLAA' A
#
# COMPACT_ATOMS: atom_id res chain seq x y z
N MET A 1 6.25 2.21 -5.22
CA MET A 1 5.89 1.97 -3.80
C MET A 1 4.42 2.22 -3.51
N ALA A 2 3.82 3.30 -4.03
CA ALA A 2 2.41 3.63 -3.79
C ALA A 2 1.42 2.49 -4.10
N GLU A 3 1.62 1.74 -5.19
CA GLU A 3 0.76 0.60 -5.55
C GLU A 3 0.80 -0.56 -4.53
N LEU A 4 2.00 -0.93 -4.05
CA LEU A 4 2.14 -1.99 -3.05
C LEU A 4 1.52 -1.55 -1.72
N GLY A 5 1.74 -0.30 -1.30
CA GLY A 5 1.10 0.24 -0.10
C GLY A 5 -0.43 0.27 -0.20
N ALA A 6 -0.97 0.70 -1.35
CA ALA A 6 -2.41 0.66 -1.60
C ALA A 6 -2.95 -0.78 -1.59
N SER A 7 -2.21 -1.75 -2.14
CA SER A 7 -2.60 -3.16 -2.11
C SER A 7 -2.66 -3.74 -0.70
N TYR A 8 -1.74 -3.34 0.19
CA TYR A 8 -1.74 -3.80 1.58
C TYR A 8 -2.94 -3.25 2.34
N LEU A 9 -3.23 -1.95 2.20
CA LEU A 9 -4.42 -1.33 2.81
C LEU A 9 -5.72 -1.92 2.27
N MET A 10 -5.82 -2.16 0.96
CA MET A 10 -7.01 -2.79 0.39
C MET A 10 -7.21 -4.21 0.93
N ALA A 11 -6.13 -4.99 1.07
CA ALA A 11 -6.19 -6.31 1.66
C ALA A 11 -6.65 -6.24 3.13
N ASP A 12 -6.10 -5.31 3.92
CA ASP A 12 -6.45 -5.11 5.33
C ASP A 12 -7.91 -4.67 5.51
N LEU A 13 -8.44 -3.88 4.56
CA LEU A 13 -9.82 -3.40 4.55
C LEU A 13 -10.81 -4.38 3.90
N GLY A 14 -10.35 -5.54 3.42
CA GLY A 14 -11.18 -6.51 2.71
C GLY A 14 -11.73 -6.03 1.36
N LEU A 15 -11.07 -5.04 0.75
CA LEU A 15 -11.46 -4.47 -0.54
C LEU A 15 -10.85 -5.28 -1.68
N ALA A 16 -11.70 -5.82 -2.55
CA ALA A 16 -11.24 -6.56 -3.74
C ALA A 16 -10.64 -5.60 -4.79
N TYR A 17 -9.40 -5.87 -5.21
CA TYR A 17 -8.76 -5.17 -6.32
C TYR A 17 -9.08 -5.87 -7.64
N THR A 18 -9.96 -5.27 -8.44
CA THR A 18 -10.14 -5.67 -9.85
C THR A 18 -9.01 -5.05 -10.69
N PRO A 19 -8.37 -5.80 -11.60
CA PRO A 19 -7.37 -5.22 -12.50
C PRO A 19 -7.97 -4.04 -13.27
N ARG A 20 -7.39 -2.84 -13.14
CA ARG A 20 -7.79 -1.67 -13.92
C ARG A 20 -6.80 -1.41 -15.06
N PRO A 21 -7.27 -0.94 -16.23
CA PRO A 21 -6.40 -0.76 -17.41
C PRO A 21 -5.24 0.23 -17.22
N ASP A 22 -5.40 1.21 -16.33
CA ASP A 22 -4.41 2.23 -15.99
C ASP A 22 -3.28 1.71 -15.07
N HIS A 23 -3.41 0.49 -14.56
CA HIS A 23 -2.41 -0.18 -13.70
C HIS A 23 -1.34 -0.97 -14.48
N ALA A 24 -1.33 -0.93 -15.82
CA ALA A 24 -0.28 -1.61 -16.59
C ALA A 24 0.98 -0.75 -16.78
N ALA A 25 0.89 0.57 -16.59
CA ALA A 25 1.95 1.52 -16.92
C ALA A 25 3.25 1.30 -16.11
N TYR A 26 3.12 0.78 -14.88
CA TYR A 26 4.24 0.55 -13.98
C TYR A 26 4.98 -0.78 -14.23
N LEU A 27 4.39 -1.73 -14.97
CA LEU A 27 4.96 -3.05 -15.20
C LEU A 27 6.32 -2.99 -15.91
N ALA A 28 6.46 -2.09 -16.89
CA ALA A 28 7.73 -1.88 -17.59
C ALA A 28 8.84 -1.38 -16.66
N SER A 29 8.51 -0.47 -15.73
CA SER A 29 9.45 0.05 -14.72
C SER A 29 9.88 -1.04 -13.75
N TRP A 30 8.93 -1.85 -13.25
CA TRP A 30 9.23 -2.97 -12.37
C TRP A 30 10.08 -4.06 -13.04
N LEU A 31 9.80 -4.39 -14.31
CA LEU A 31 10.62 -5.34 -15.07
C LEU A 31 12.05 -4.84 -15.27
N GLY A 32 12.27 -3.53 -15.39
CA GLY A 32 13.61 -2.94 -15.42
C GLY A 32 14.31 -3.05 -14.06
N ALA A 33 13.62 -2.64 -13.00
CA ALA A 33 14.15 -2.68 -11.63
C ALA A 33 14.54 -4.09 -11.19
N LEU A 34 13.68 -5.09 -11.43
CA LEU A 34 13.91 -6.48 -11.04
C LEU A 34 15.00 -7.18 -11.86
N ARG A 35 15.21 -6.73 -13.10
CA ARG A 35 16.30 -7.24 -13.95
C ARG A 35 17.65 -6.72 -13.48
N HIS A 36 17.69 -5.51 -12.92
CA HIS A 36 18.89 -4.91 -12.34
C HIS A 36 19.18 -5.43 -10.93
N ASP A 37 18.14 -5.54 -10.10
CA ASP A 37 18.20 -6.09 -8.74
C ASP A 37 16.96 -6.97 -8.46
N PRO A 38 17.09 -8.31 -8.51
CA PRO A 38 16.01 -9.22 -8.21
C PRO A 38 15.44 -9.08 -6.79
N LYS A 39 16.21 -8.49 -5.86
CA LYS A 39 15.78 -8.27 -4.46
C LYS A 39 15.07 -6.94 -4.26
N ALA A 40 14.99 -6.08 -5.26
CA ALA A 40 14.32 -4.77 -5.17
C ALA A 40 12.87 -4.88 -4.68
N ILE A 41 12.19 -6.00 -4.95
CA ILE A 41 10.82 -6.28 -4.47
C ILE A 41 10.72 -6.34 -2.93
N PHE A 42 11.75 -6.83 -2.24
CA PHE A 42 11.74 -6.94 -0.78
C PHE A 42 11.90 -5.56 -0.12
N THR A 43 12.82 -4.75 -0.65
CA THR A 43 12.95 -3.35 -0.22
C THR A 43 11.66 -2.59 -0.47
N ALA A 44 11.01 -2.85 -1.60
CA ALA A 44 9.73 -2.26 -1.94
C ALA A 44 8.61 -2.63 -0.98
N ALA A 45 8.49 -3.92 -0.68
CA ALA A 45 7.53 -4.45 0.27
C ALA A 45 7.75 -3.87 1.67
N ALA A 46 8.99 -3.78 2.13
CA ALA A 46 9.31 -3.21 3.44
C ALA A 46 8.90 -1.73 3.55
N GLN A 47 9.15 -0.93 2.52
CA GLN A 47 8.72 0.47 2.46
C GLN A 47 7.19 0.60 2.40
N ALA A 48 6.53 -0.27 1.64
CA ALA A 48 5.08 -0.32 1.56
C ALA A 48 4.43 -0.69 2.91
N GLN A 49 5.00 -1.67 3.62
CA GLN A 49 4.55 -2.07 4.96
C GLN A 49 4.68 -0.91 5.95
N ALA A 50 5.84 -0.24 5.99
CA ALA A 50 6.05 0.91 6.88
C ALA A 50 5.04 2.04 6.63
N ALA A 51 4.67 2.27 5.36
CA ALA A 51 3.65 3.26 5.01
C ALA A 51 2.24 2.82 5.45
N ALA A 52 1.87 1.56 5.23
CA ALA A 52 0.58 1.01 5.66
C ALA A 52 0.44 1.06 7.19
N ASP A 53 1.49 0.66 7.93
CA ASP A 53 1.53 0.71 9.40
C ASP A 53 1.33 2.14 9.91
N TRP A 54 1.99 3.12 9.28
CA TRP A 54 1.82 4.53 9.62
C TRP A 54 0.39 5.01 9.41
N ILE A 55 -0.24 4.65 8.28
CA ILE A 55 -1.63 5.02 7.97
C ILE A 55 -2.58 4.40 9.01
N HIS A 56 -2.37 3.14 9.38
CA HIS A 56 -3.18 2.47 10.42
C HIS A 56 -2.99 3.09 11.81
N ALA A 57 -1.76 3.46 12.16
CA ALA A 57 -1.49 4.15 13.42
C ALA A 57 -2.14 5.55 13.44
N ALA A 58 -2.04 6.29 12.33
CA ALA A 58 -2.69 7.60 12.18
C ALA A 58 -4.22 7.50 12.24
N HIS A 59 -4.82 6.49 11.61
CA HIS A 59 -6.26 6.23 11.69
C HIS A 59 -6.71 5.95 13.14
N LYS A 60 -5.97 5.11 13.88
CA LYS A 60 -6.27 4.82 15.29
C LYS A 60 -6.12 6.06 16.18
N ALA A 61 -5.10 6.88 15.96
CA ALA A 61 -4.90 8.12 16.70
C ALA A 61 -5.97 9.18 16.38
N ALA A 62 -6.48 9.20 15.15
CA ALA A 62 -7.58 10.08 14.73
C ALA A 62 -8.96 9.61 15.21
N ALA A 63 -9.09 8.34 15.63
CA ALA A 63 -10.32 7.76 16.17
C ALA A 63 -10.56 8.10 17.65
N ASP A 64 -10.12 9.28 18.10
CA ASP A 64 -10.63 9.88 19.32
C ASP A 64 -12.14 10.14 19.08
N PRO A 65 -13.05 9.49 19.83
CA PRO A 65 -14.46 9.55 19.49
C PRO A 65 -14.95 11.00 19.58
N LEU A 66 -15.55 11.50 18.49
CA LEU A 66 -16.32 12.73 18.54
C LEU A 66 -17.31 12.63 19.71
N PRO A 67 -17.39 13.63 20.61
CA PRO A 67 -18.29 13.61 21.75
C PRO A 67 -19.73 13.80 21.25
N LEU A 68 -20.31 12.75 20.70
CA LEU A 68 -21.71 12.68 20.30
C LEU A 68 -22.32 11.38 20.87
N ALA A 69 -22.23 11.29 22.20
CA ALA A 69 -23.12 10.49 23.03
C ALA A 69 -23.28 11.27 24.35
N ALA A 70 -24.16 12.27 24.30
CA ALA A 70 -24.79 12.90 25.47
C ALA A 70 -26.16 12.26 25.67
#